data_AF-A0AAU8FJP9-F1
#
_entry.id   AF-A0AAU8FJP9-F1
#
_cell.length_a   1.000
_cell.length_b   1.000
_cell.length_c   1.000
_cell.angle_alpha   90.00
_cell.angle_beta   90.00
_cell.angle_gamma   90.00
#
_symmetry.space_group_name_H-M   'P 1'
#
loop_
_entity.id
_entity.type
_entity.pdbx_description
1 polymer ?
#
loop_
_entity_poly.entity_id
_entity_poly.type
_entity_poly.pdbx_seq_one_letter_code
_entity_poly.pdbx_strand_id
1 'polypeptide(L)'
;MHLSGSSVAKFTTIMVGYQGSSFRFWVNQKPAVIKFEKDGSSIKAGMLKNTIDVDKSADAVAINKFTAAETAAIDSFKANNKSWFRQDSLIAVFESLNRKLAAKKVDYVRNKPESYYAFWLFRRELVYLDHDIGDLNAVFDQKFDQQRKSSKEGKEIQLRLTGRSLTKGKKAVEFVATDIHNQTIDLKNFKGKNVLITFWATWCAPCIEEFPKIKELRSSYPADSLEFIFVSLDADPKKYRAALQKYDLPGLHIYNDIEVLKKYGVLAIPQVYLVDKKGTISYSRADQADPNLRLLERTLAENFGAVK
;
A
#
# COMPACT_ATOMS: atom_id res chain seq x y z
N MET A 1 18.86 2.92 30.74
CA MET A 1 18.91 2.65 29.28
C MET A 1 19.09 3.98 28.58
N HIS A 2 20.13 4.13 27.75
CA HIS A 2 20.33 5.31 26.90
C HIS A 2 20.11 4.89 25.46
N LEU A 3 19.08 5.45 24.81
CA LEU A 3 18.78 5.25 23.40
C LEU A 3 19.22 6.51 22.66
N SER A 4 20.09 6.37 21.67
CA SER A 4 20.53 7.46 20.82
C SER A 4 20.49 7.04 19.34
N GLY A 5 20.19 8.00 18.46
CA GLY A 5 20.11 7.80 17.02
C GLY A 5 20.01 9.14 16.32
N SER A 6 20.47 9.22 15.07
CA SER A 6 20.40 10.42 14.23
C SER A 6 19.59 10.15 12.97
N SER A 7 18.72 11.09 12.63
CA SER A 7 17.95 11.09 11.38
C SER A 7 17.66 12.53 10.99
N VAL A 8 17.79 12.87 9.71
CA VAL A 8 17.53 14.22 9.20
C VAL A 8 16.36 14.15 8.24
N ALA A 9 15.17 14.51 8.71
CA ALA A 9 14.00 14.64 7.86
C ALA A 9 12.98 15.62 8.46
N LYS A 10 12.36 16.41 7.58
CA LYS A 10 11.54 17.56 7.98
C LYS A 10 10.17 17.14 8.55
N PHE A 11 9.63 16.01 8.10
CA PHE A 11 8.30 15.50 8.48
C PHE A 11 8.38 14.10 9.09
N THR A 12 9.41 13.82 9.88
CA THR A 12 9.66 12.48 10.42
C THR A 12 8.98 12.25 11.76
N THR A 13 8.30 11.10 11.86
CA THR A 13 7.77 10.57 13.11
C THR A 13 8.70 9.48 13.65
N ILE A 14 9.10 9.60 14.91
CA ILE A 14 9.75 8.54 15.67
C ILE A 14 8.67 7.77 16.44
N MET A 15 8.71 6.44 16.37
CA MET A 15 7.88 5.58 17.21
C MET A 15 8.76 4.88 18.24
N VAL A 16 8.36 4.91 19.51
CA VAL A 16 9.06 4.24 20.61
C VAL A 16 8.10 3.27 21.28
N GLY A 17 8.45 1.99 21.29
CA GLY A 17 7.68 0.94 21.96
C GLY A 17 8.35 0.47 23.26
N TYR A 18 7.57 0.23 24.31
CA TYR A 18 8.06 -0.33 25.58
C TYR A 18 6.95 -1.10 26.31
N GLN A 19 7.17 -2.40 26.56
CA GLN A 19 6.27 -3.26 27.36
C GLN A 19 4.77 -3.06 27.05
N GLY A 20 4.42 -3.09 25.76
CA GLY A 20 3.03 -2.92 25.28
C GLY A 20 2.57 -1.46 25.09
N SER A 21 3.34 -0.47 25.56
CA SER A 21 3.11 0.95 25.27
C SER A 21 3.79 1.35 23.96
N SER A 22 3.19 2.29 23.23
CA SER A 22 3.78 2.90 22.02
C SER A 22 3.57 4.41 22.05
N PHE A 23 4.61 5.16 21.72
CA PHE A 23 4.61 6.62 21.68
C PHE A 23 5.06 7.10 20.31
N ARG A 24 4.42 8.16 19.80
CA ARG A 24 4.74 8.74 18.48
C ARG A 24 5.13 10.20 18.63
N PHE A 25 6.32 10.54 18.16
CA PHE A 25 6.87 11.88 18.27
C PHE A 25 7.21 12.43 16.89
N TRP A 26 6.71 13.62 16.59
CA TRP A 26 7.20 14.39 15.46
C TRP A 26 8.48 15.10 15.84
N VAL A 27 9.55 14.79 15.13
CA VAL A 27 10.83 15.49 15.22
C VAL A 27 11.06 16.32 13.97
N ASN A 28 11.55 17.54 14.15
CA ASN A 28 11.90 18.44 13.05
C ASN A 28 13.43 18.49 12.86
N GLN A 29 13.91 19.45 12.07
CA GLN A 29 15.34 19.56 11.75
C GLN A 29 16.23 20.01 12.92
N LYS A 30 15.65 20.32 14.09
CA LYS A 30 16.41 20.63 15.30
C LYS A 30 16.57 19.36 16.15
N PRO A 31 17.72 19.15 16.81
CA PRO A 31 17.90 18.03 17.72
C PRO A 31 16.78 17.98 18.77
N ALA A 32 16.07 16.84 18.79
CA ALA A 32 14.99 16.58 19.72
C ALA A 32 15.50 15.86 20.97
N VAL A 33 14.91 16.18 22.13
CA VAL A 33 15.13 15.42 23.37
C VAL A 33 13.79 14.89 23.83
N ILE A 34 13.71 13.57 24.01
CA ILE A 34 12.53 12.88 24.54
C ILE A 34 12.99 12.11 25.77
N LYS A 35 12.49 12.50 26.94
CA LYS A 35 12.75 11.78 28.19
C LYS A 35 11.57 10.87 28.52
N PHE A 36 11.88 9.64 28.91
CA PHE A 36 10.89 8.70 29.44
C PHE A 36 11.11 8.53 30.93
N GLU A 37 10.02 8.61 31.68
CA GLU A 37 10.01 8.40 33.12
C GLU A 37 9.31 7.09 33.42
N LYS A 38 9.81 6.36 34.42
CA LYS A 38 9.17 5.14 34.89
C LYS A 38 7.91 5.50 35.69
N ASP A 39 6.83 4.77 35.44
CA ASP A 39 5.57 4.89 36.16
C ASP A 39 5.06 3.49 36.51
N GLY A 40 5.42 3.01 37.70
CA GLY A 40 5.23 1.62 38.10
C GLY A 40 5.96 0.63 37.17
N SER A 41 5.21 -0.29 36.55
CA SER A 41 5.69 -1.21 35.51
C SER A 41 5.63 -0.62 34.09
N SER A 42 5.20 0.64 33.93
CA SER A 42 5.07 1.31 32.64
C SER A 42 6.08 2.45 32.49
N ILE A 43 6.08 3.09 31.32
CA ILE A 43 6.79 4.36 31.10
C ILE A 43 5.81 5.41 30.64
N LYS A 44 6.12 6.67 30.95
CA LYS A 44 5.45 7.84 30.38
C LYS A 44 6.45 8.70 29.63
N ALA A 45 6.00 9.30 28.54
CA ALA A 45 6.73 10.37 27.89
C ALA A 45 6.68 11.63 28.77
N GLY A 46 7.84 12.10 29.21
CA GLY A 46 8.00 13.29 30.05
C GLY A 46 8.45 14.49 29.22
N MET A 47 9.70 14.92 29.42
CA MET A 47 10.25 16.14 28.82
C MET A 47 10.45 16.01 27.30
N LEU A 48 9.82 16.91 26.56
CA LEU A 48 9.94 17.06 25.12
C LEU A 48 10.63 18.38 24.78
N LYS A 49 11.76 18.34 24.07
CA LYS A 49 12.41 19.52 23.47
C LYS A 49 12.48 19.35 21.96
N ASN A 50 12.08 20.39 21.21
CA ASN A 50 12.06 20.38 19.73
C ASN A 50 11.29 19.20 19.12
N THR A 51 10.24 18.73 19.80
CA THR A 51 9.45 17.55 19.40
C THR A 51 8.03 17.67 19.91
N ILE A 52 7.09 17.01 19.23
CA ILE A 52 5.66 17.01 19.59
C ILE A 52 5.20 15.55 19.72
N ASP A 53 4.56 15.22 20.84
CA ASP A 53 3.79 13.97 20.97
C ASP A 53 2.59 14.06 20.02
N VAL A 54 2.62 13.25 18.95
CA VAL A 54 1.63 13.29 17.87
C VAL A 54 0.24 13.00 18.41
N ASP A 55 0.13 12.05 19.35
CA ASP A 55 -1.12 11.55 19.89
C ASP A 55 -1.76 12.51 20.89
N LYS A 56 -0.94 13.39 21.49
CA LYS A 56 -1.39 14.44 22.42
C LYS A 56 -1.39 15.84 21.82
N SER A 57 -1.10 15.95 20.52
CA SER A 57 -1.10 17.23 19.84
C SER A 57 -2.50 17.87 19.83
N ALA A 58 -2.56 19.21 19.76
CA ALA A 58 -3.84 19.93 19.71
C ALA A 58 -4.71 19.46 18.52
N ASP A 59 -4.08 19.12 17.39
CA ASP A 59 -4.78 18.58 16.23
C ASP A 59 -5.31 17.16 16.45
N ALA A 60 -4.59 16.30 17.19
CA ALA A 60 -5.08 14.98 17.58
C ALA A 60 -6.34 15.09 18.46
N VAL A 61 -6.31 16.00 19.44
CA VAL A 61 -7.47 16.28 20.30
C VAL A 61 -8.63 16.83 19.46
N ALA A 62 -8.35 17.77 18.55
CA ALA A 62 -9.36 18.37 17.70
C ALA A 62 -10.03 17.35 16.77
N ILE A 63 -9.26 16.48 16.12
CA ILE A 63 -9.84 15.48 15.23
C ILE A 63 -10.63 14.43 16.01
N ASN A 64 -10.14 13.97 17.16
CA ASN A 64 -10.84 12.99 17.99
C ASN A 64 -12.20 13.52 18.42
N LYS A 65 -12.28 14.82 18.78
CA LYS A 65 -13.55 15.49 19.06
C LYS A 65 -14.42 15.59 17.80
N PHE A 66 -13.83 15.95 16.66
CA PHE A 66 -14.55 16.12 15.39
C PHE A 66 -15.18 14.83 14.86
N THR A 67 -14.53 13.68 15.10
CA THR A 67 -14.97 12.34 14.65
C THR A 67 -15.61 11.50 15.75
N ALA A 68 -15.90 12.08 16.93
CA ALA A 68 -16.33 11.34 18.11
C ALA A 68 -17.62 10.52 17.86
N ALA A 69 -18.58 11.08 17.12
CA ALA A 69 -19.84 10.41 16.81
C ALA A 69 -19.63 9.17 15.92
N GLU A 70 -18.80 9.29 14.88
CA GLU A 70 -18.49 8.18 13.96
C GLU A 70 -17.69 7.08 14.66
N THR A 71 -16.72 7.46 15.51
CA THR A 71 -15.97 6.51 16.33
C THR A 71 -16.90 5.76 17.28
N ALA A 72 -17.79 6.46 18.00
CA ALA A 72 -18.75 5.84 18.90
C ALA A 72 -19.72 4.88 18.17
N ALA A 73 -20.14 5.22 16.95
CA ALA A 73 -20.97 4.34 16.12
C ALA A 73 -20.24 3.04 15.74
N ILE A 74 -18.97 3.12 15.36
CA ILE A 74 -18.13 1.96 15.06
C ILE A 74 -17.92 1.09 16.31
N ASP A 75 -17.64 1.71 17.45
CA ASP A 75 -17.39 0.98 18.70
C ASP A 75 -18.66 0.28 19.20
N SER A 76 -19.81 0.96 19.15
CA SER A 76 -21.12 0.39 19.45
C SER A 76 -21.44 -0.79 18.51
N PHE A 77 -21.20 -0.64 17.21
CA PHE A 77 -21.37 -1.72 16.24
C PHE A 77 -20.53 -2.95 16.62
N LYS A 78 -19.23 -2.77 16.93
CA LYS A 78 -18.33 -3.88 17.30
C LYS A 78 -18.76 -4.55 18.60
N ALA A 79 -19.16 -3.77 19.61
CA ALA A 79 -19.60 -4.28 20.90
C ALA A 79 -20.85 -5.16 20.77
N ASN A 80 -21.79 -4.76 19.90
CA ASN A 80 -23.04 -5.46 19.66
C ASN A 80 -22.90 -6.64 18.67
N ASN A 81 -21.82 -6.71 17.90
CA ASN A 81 -21.64 -7.71 16.84
C ASN A 81 -20.27 -8.41 16.94
N LYS A 82 -20.01 -9.16 18.01
CA LYS A 82 -18.69 -9.76 18.29
C LYS A 82 -18.09 -10.63 17.16
N SER A 83 -18.90 -11.12 16.23
CA SER A 83 -18.45 -11.92 15.06
C SER A 83 -18.73 -11.24 13.72
N TRP A 84 -18.84 -9.90 13.69
CA TRP A 84 -19.12 -9.13 12.47
C TRP A 84 -18.18 -9.48 11.31
N PHE A 85 -16.91 -9.74 11.60
CA PHE A 85 -15.86 -10.07 10.62
C PHE A 85 -16.02 -11.44 9.96
N ARG A 86 -17.04 -12.22 10.32
CA ARG A 86 -17.37 -13.52 9.70
C ARG A 86 -18.68 -13.50 8.90
N GLN A 87 -19.34 -12.35 8.81
CA GLN A 87 -20.66 -12.22 8.17
C GLN A 87 -20.62 -11.08 7.16
N ASP A 88 -20.77 -11.41 5.87
CA ASP A 88 -20.64 -10.46 4.76
C ASP A 88 -21.54 -9.22 4.93
N SER A 89 -22.78 -9.42 5.39
CA SER A 89 -23.72 -8.31 5.64
C SER A 89 -23.22 -7.36 6.73
N LEU A 90 -22.62 -7.89 7.80
CA LEU A 90 -22.06 -7.08 8.88
C LEU A 90 -20.73 -6.43 8.48
N ILE A 91 -19.92 -7.09 7.66
CA ILE A 91 -18.72 -6.48 7.05
C ILE A 91 -19.13 -5.25 6.23
N ALA A 92 -20.15 -5.36 5.37
CA ALA A 92 -20.63 -4.24 4.57
C ALA A 92 -21.12 -3.04 5.43
N VAL A 93 -21.79 -3.32 6.55
CA VAL A 93 -22.19 -2.28 7.52
C VAL A 93 -20.95 -1.64 8.17
N PHE A 94 -19.99 -2.45 8.62
CA PHE A 94 -18.75 -1.97 9.22
C PHE A 94 -17.96 -1.08 8.24
N GLU A 95 -17.82 -1.48 6.99
CA GLU A 95 -17.17 -0.70 5.94
C GLU A 95 -17.90 0.61 5.69
N SER A 96 -19.23 0.61 5.66
CA SER A 96 -20.04 1.82 5.53
C SER A 96 -19.78 2.82 6.67
N LEU A 97 -19.68 2.33 7.91
CA LEU A 97 -19.32 3.18 9.06
C LEU A 97 -17.90 3.73 8.95
N ASN A 98 -16.94 2.92 8.52
CA ASN A 98 -15.56 3.37 8.30
C ASN A 98 -15.44 4.39 7.17
N ARG A 99 -16.21 4.26 6.08
CA ARG A 99 -16.26 5.26 5.01
C ARG A 99 -16.74 6.61 5.51
N LYS A 100 -17.73 6.65 6.41
CA LYS A 100 -18.18 7.90 7.06
C LYS A 100 -17.09 8.53 7.92
N LEU A 101 -16.38 7.71 8.72
CA LEU A 101 -15.25 8.18 9.51
C LEU A 101 -14.11 8.70 8.61
N ALA A 102 -13.78 7.97 7.54
CA ALA A 102 -12.75 8.33 6.57
C ALA A 102 -13.07 9.67 5.91
N ALA A 103 -14.31 9.87 5.44
CA ALA A 103 -14.76 11.12 4.85
C ALA A 103 -14.55 12.32 5.80
N LYS A 104 -14.92 12.20 7.08
CA LYS A 104 -14.65 13.27 8.06
C LYS A 104 -13.16 13.53 8.27
N LYS A 105 -12.34 12.49 8.33
CA LYS A 105 -10.88 12.66 8.46
C LYS A 105 -10.29 13.34 7.21
N VAL A 106 -10.78 13.00 6.01
CA VAL A 106 -10.41 13.68 4.76
C VAL A 106 -10.82 15.16 4.80
N ASP A 107 -12.03 15.47 5.24
CA ASP A 107 -12.49 16.87 5.40
C ASP A 107 -11.63 17.65 6.39
N TYR A 108 -11.25 17.03 7.51
CA TYR A 108 -10.33 17.63 8.47
C TYR A 108 -8.98 17.98 7.83
N VAL A 109 -8.39 17.04 7.10
CA VAL A 109 -7.12 17.26 6.40
C VAL A 109 -7.26 18.35 5.34
N ARG A 110 -8.35 18.34 4.58
CA ARG A 110 -8.63 19.33 3.53
C ARG A 110 -8.69 20.75 4.06
N ASN A 111 -9.18 20.93 5.28
CA ASN A 111 -9.34 22.22 5.95
C ASN A 111 -8.14 22.65 6.81
N LYS A 112 -7.13 21.77 6.99
CA LYS A 112 -5.90 22.07 7.75
C LYS A 112 -4.63 21.52 7.10
N PRO A 113 -4.38 21.77 5.80
CA PRO A 113 -3.23 21.16 5.11
C PRO A 113 -1.86 21.63 5.62
N GLU A 114 -1.80 22.78 6.28
CA GLU A 114 -0.61 23.34 6.91
C GLU A 114 -0.25 22.65 8.23
N SER A 115 -1.15 21.85 8.81
CA SER A 115 -0.87 21.05 10.00
C SER A 115 0.08 19.90 9.67
N TYR A 116 1.09 19.69 10.51
CA TYR A 116 1.87 18.46 10.45
C TYR A 116 0.99 17.23 10.73
N TYR A 117 0.09 17.33 11.72
CA TYR A 117 -0.77 16.22 12.09
C TYR A 117 -1.70 15.83 10.94
N ALA A 118 -2.26 16.80 10.21
CA ALA A 118 -3.07 16.51 9.02
C ALA A 118 -2.28 15.75 7.94
N PHE A 119 -1.04 16.19 7.65
CA PHE A 119 -0.16 15.49 6.71
C PHE A 119 0.22 14.08 7.20
N TRP A 120 0.52 13.94 8.50
CA TRP A 120 0.81 12.67 9.14
C TRP A 120 -0.38 11.72 9.09
N LEU A 121 -1.58 12.19 9.43
CA LEU A 121 -2.83 11.45 9.39
C LEU A 121 -3.13 10.98 7.97
N PHE A 122 -2.96 11.86 6.99
CA PHE A 122 -3.13 11.52 5.58
C PHE A 122 -2.20 10.38 5.19
N ARG A 123 -0.90 10.53 5.47
CA ARG A 123 0.13 9.52 5.19
C ARG A 123 -0.09 8.20 5.90
N ARG A 124 -0.55 8.21 7.16
CA ARG A 124 -0.55 7.04 8.03
C ARG A 124 -1.88 6.30 8.06
N GLU A 125 -2.97 6.98 7.76
CA GLU A 125 -4.30 6.40 7.81
C GLU A 125 -4.99 6.53 6.46
N LEU A 126 -5.23 7.75 5.97
CA LEU A 126 -6.16 7.97 4.86
C LEU A 126 -5.74 7.29 3.55
N VAL A 127 -4.44 7.27 3.23
CA VAL A 127 -3.93 6.57 2.04
C VAL A 127 -4.11 5.04 2.09
N TYR A 128 -4.52 4.47 3.23
CA TYR A 128 -4.83 3.04 3.39
C TYR A 128 -6.34 2.75 3.49
N LEU A 129 -7.16 3.77 3.78
CA LEU A 129 -8.59 3.58 3.97
C LEU A 129 -9.31 3.41 2.65
N ASP A 130 -10.39 2.62 2.68
CA ASP A 130 -11.41 2.58 1.64
C ASP A 130 -12.09 3.95 1.54
N HIS A 131 -11.60 4.77 0.60
CA HIS A 131 -12.07 6.11 0.27
C HIS A 131 -11.76 6.36 -1.20
N ASP A 132 -12.51 7.26 -1.83
CA ASP A 132 -12.35 7.57 -3.25
C ASP A 132 -10.91 8.02 -3.55
N ILE A 133 -10.25 7.29 -4.45
CA ILE A 133 -8.85 7.54 -4.79
C ILE A 133 -8.67 8.86 -5.55
N GLY A 134 -9.68 9.30 -6.30
CA GLY A 134 -9.67 10.61 -6.98
C GLY A 134 -9.63 11.75 -5.98
N ASP A 135 -10.47 11.68 -4.94
CA ASP A 135 -10.52 12.66 -3.85
C ASP A 135 -9.22 12.66 -3.03
N LEU A 136 -8.64 11.49 -2.71
CA LEU A 136 -7.35 11.42 -2.03
C LEU A 136 -6.23 12.07 -2.87
N ASN A 137 -6.18 11.79 -4.18
CA ASN A 137 -5.23 12.45 -5.09
C ASN A 137 -5.45 13.97 -5.09
N ALA A 138 -6.71 14.43 -5.21
CA ALA A 138 -7.02 15.85 -5.20
C ALA A 138 -6.59 16.55 -3.90
N VAL A 139 -6.83 15.93 -2.73
CA VAL A 139 -6.35 16.44 -1.45
C VAL A 139 -4.82 16.51 -1.43
N PHE A 140 -4.13 15.44 -1.86
CA PHE A 140 -2.67 15.44 -1.88
C PHE A 140 -2.09 16.53 -2.77
N ASP A 141 -2.58 16.61 -4.01
CA ASP A 141 -2.03 17.50 -5.04
C ASP A 141 -2.35 18.98 -4.79
N GLN A 142 -3.59 19.27 -4.37
CA GLN A 142 -4.11 20.63 -4.30
C GLN A 142 -3.98 21.26 -2.91
N LYS A 143 -3.93 20.47 -1.84
CA LYS A 143 -3.94 21.01 -0.47
C LYS A 143 -2.55 21.03 0.16
N PHE A 144 -1.71 20.01 -0.04
CA PHE A 144 -0.36 20.03 0.51
C PHE A 144 0.61 20.84 -0.35
N ASP A 145 1.46 21.63 0.32
CA ASP A 145 2.50 22.41 -0.34
C ASP A 145 3.57 21.54 -1.02
N GLN A 146 4.36 22.17 -1.89
CA GLN A 146 5.41 21.48 -2.62
C GLN A 146 6.50 20.90 -1.71
N GLN A 147 6.73 21.49 -0.53
CA GLN A 147 7.74 21.02 0.39
C GLN A 147 7.37 19.68 1.02
N ARG A 148 6.09 19.48 1.38
CA ARG A 148 5.54 18.20 1.85
C ARG A 148 5.53 17.17 0.73
N LYS A 149 5.03 17.53 -0.45
CA LYS A 149 4.95 16.63 -1.60
C LYS A 149 6.34 16.13 -2.04
N SER A 150 7.34 17.00 -2.01
CA SER A 150 8.73 16.66 -2.38
C SER A 150 9.51 15.91 -1.29
N SER A 151 9.00 15.82 -0.05
CA SER A 151 9.67 15.13 1.05
C SER A 151 9.69 13.61 0.87
N LYS A 152 10.50 12.90 1.68
CA LYS A 152 10.50 11.42 1.69
C LYS A 152 9.10 10.85 1.96
N GLU A 153 8.41 11.47 2.91
CA GLU A 153 7.04 11.13 3.31
C GLU A 153 6.03 11.43 2.20
N GLY A 154 6.16 12.56 1.51
CA GLY A 154 5.32 12.90 0.35
C GLY A 154 5.52 11.94 -0.82
N LYS A 155 6.76 11.52 -1.09
CA LYS A 155 7.07 10.51 -2.10
C LYS A 155 6.47 9.14 -1.76
N GLU A 156 6.45 8.76 -0.48
CA GLU A 156 5.77 7.53 -0.03
C GLU A 156 4.25 7.63 -0.25
N ILE A 157 3.64 8.77 0.09
CA ILE A 157 2.22 9.03 -0.18
C ILE A 157 1.93 8.92 -1.68
N GLN A 158 2.71 9.61 -2.52
CA GLN A 158 2.53 9.56 -3.96
C GLN A 158 2.61 8.13 -4.48
N LEU A 159 3.58 7.34 -4.00
CA LEU A 159 3.75 5.96 -4.41
C LEU A 159 2.52 5.10 -4.02
N ARG A 160 1.96 5.31 -2.82
CA ARG A 160 0.70 4.65 -2.38
C ARG A 160 -0.46 5.01 -3.30
N LEU A 161 -0.65 6.31 -3.54
CA LEU A 161 -1.76 6.81 -4.34
C LEU A 161 -1.66 6.34 -5.80
N THR A 162 -0.45 6.32 -6.36
CA THR A 162 -0.19 5.75 -7.69
C THR A 162 -0.65 4.29 -7.76
N GLY A 163 -0.21 3.43 -6.83
CA GLY A 163 -0.59 2.01 -6.85
C GLY A 163 -2.10 1.81 -6.67
N ARG A 164 -2.72 2.56 -5.77
CA ARG A 164 -4.18 2.53 -5.56
C ARG A 164 -4.99 3.05 -6.75
N SER A 165 -4.38 3.87 -7.61
CA SER A 165 -5.03 4.38 -8.82
C SER A 165 -5.04 3.35 -9.96
N LEU A 166 -4.32 2.24 -9.82
CA LEU A 166 -4.26 1.15 -10.80
C LEU A 166 -5.41 0.16 -10.59
N THR A 167 -6.61 0.65 -10.86
CA THR A 167 -7.87 -0.10 -10.70
C THR A 167 -8.35 -0.69 -12.02
N LYS A 168 -9.29 -1.64 -11.95
CA LYS A 168 -9.94 -2.21 -13.13
C LYS A 168 -10.55 -1.10 -14.00
N GLY A 169 -10.32 -1.18 -15.31
CA GLY A 169 -10.79 -0.22 -16.31
C GLY A 169 -9.83 0.95 -16.58
N LYS A 170 -8.78 1.15 -15.78
CA LYS A 170 -7.74 2.16 -16.04
C LYS A 170 -6.70 1.65 -17.03
N LYS A 171 -5.97 2.56 -17.68
CA LYS A 171 -4.83 2.18 -18.52
C LYS A 171 -3.68 1.67 -17.65
N ALA A 172 -3.02 0.60 -18.11
CA ALA A 172 -1.80 0.12 -17.49
C ALA A 172 -0.67 1.16 -17.65
N VAL A 173 0.24 1.21 -16.69
CA VAL A 173 1.38 2.14 -16.73
C VAL A 173 2.45 1.54 -17.64
N GLU A 174 2.73 2.21 -18.75
CA GLU A 174 3.74 1.76 -19.70
C GLU A 174 5.16 1.77 -19.10
N PHE A 175 5.92 0.72 -19.36
CA PHE A 175 7.32 0.62 -18.98
C PHE A 175 8.16 -0.07 -20.04
N VAL A 176 9.45 0.26 -19.99
CA VAL A 176 10.51 -0.44 -20.71
C VAL A 176 11.48 -0.92 -19.64
N ALA A 177 11.80 -2.21 -19.66
CA ALA A 177 12.71 -2.85 -18.72
C ALA A 177 13.63 -3.83 -19.45
N THR A 178 14.71 -4.21 -18.79
CA THR A 178 15.60 -5.27 -19.28
C THR A 178 15.34 -6.55 -18.50
N ASP A 179 15.19 -7.66 -19.21
CA ASP A 179 14.98 -8.97 -18.60
C ASP A 179 16.31 -9.61 -18.14
N ILE A 180 16.21 -10.76 -17.48
CA ILE A 180 17.39 -11.53 -17.00
C ILE A 180 18.29 -12.09 -18.11
N HIS A 181 17.85 -12.05 -19.36
CA HIS A 181 18.57 -12.47 -20.57
C HIS A 181 19.09 -11.26 -21.38
N ASN A 182 19.07 -10.06 -20.81
CA ASN A 182 19.42 -8.79 -21.46
C ASN A 182 18.54 -8.42 -22.67
N GLN A 183 17.33 -8.96 -22.75
CA GLN A 183 16.33 -8.59 -23.74
C GLN A 183 15.47 -7.44 -23.22
N THR A 184 15.04 -6.57 -24.14
CA THR A 184 14.15 -5.45 -23.81
C THR A 184 12.70 -5.93 -23.73
N ILE A 185 12.05 -5.66 -22.60
CA ILE A 185 10.61 -5.80 -22.40
C ILE A 185 9.99 -4.40 -22.46
N ASP A 186 9.23 -4.12 -23.52
CA ASP A 186 8.40 -2.92 -23.60
C ASP A 186 6.93 -3.34 -23.51
N LEU A 187 6.21 -2.88 -22.48
CA LEU A 187 4.82 -3.24 -22.27
C LEU A 187 3.94 -2.87 -23.48
N LYS A 188 4.30 -1.81 -24.22
CA LYS A 188 3.58 -1.38 -25.42
C LYS A 188 3.59 -2.42 -26.53
N ASN A 189 4.63 -3.25 -26.60
CA ASN A 189 4.77 -4.28 -27.62
C ASN A 189 3.80 -5.44 -27.41
N PHE A 190 3.14 -5.52 -26.25
CA PHE A 190 2.13 -6.53 -25.96
C PHE A 190 0.69 -6.10 -26.30
N LYS A 191 0.49 -4.93 -26.92
CA LYS A 191 -0.83 -4.56 -27.45
C LYS A 191 -1.35 -5.62 -28.42
N GLY A 192 -2.62 -6.00 -28.28
CA GLY A 192 -3.21 -7.14 -28.99
C GLY A 192 -3.16 -8.46 -28.20
N LYS A 193 -2.38 -8.51 -27.11
CA LYS A 193 -2.17 -9.68 -26.25
C LYS A 193 -2.52 -9.34 -24.80
N ASN A 194 -2.98 -10.31 -24.01
CA ASN A 194 -3.14 -10.07 -22.58
C ASN A 194 -1.82 -10.30 -21.85
N VAL A 195 -1.58 -9.58 -20.76
CA VAL A 195 -0.35 -9.66 -19.97
C VAL A 195 -0.70 -9.77 -18.49
N LEU A 196 -0.23 -10.84 -17.84
CA LEU A 196 -0.28 -10.98 -16.38
C LEU A 196 1.04 -10.48 -15.79
N ILE A 197 1.00 -9.41 -15.02
CA ILE A 197 2.16 -8.83 -14.34
C ILE A 197 2.08 -9.20 -12.86
N THR A 198 3.11 -9.90 -12.38
CA THR A 198 3.19 -10.36 -10.98
C THR A 198 4.43 -9.80 -10.30
N PHE A 199 4.22 -9.05 -9.21
CA PHE A 199 5.28 -8.53 -8.36
C PHE A 199 5.52 -9.44 -7.18
N TRP A 200 6.76 -9.91 -7.00
CA TRP A 200 7.10 -10.93 -6.01
C TRP A 200 8.52 -10.77 -5.45
N ALA A 201 8.88 -11.60 -4.47
CA ALA A 201 10.26 -11.73 -3.99
C ALA A 201 10.50 -13.08 -3.31
N THR A 202 11.77 -13.50 -3.21
CA THR A 202 12.13 -14.78 -2.55
C THR A 202 11.77 -14.85 -1.07
N TRP A 203 11.67 -13.71 -0.40
CA TRP A 203 11.29 -13.60 1.01
C TRP A 203 9.76 -13.48 1.22
N CYS A 204 8.99 -13.42 0.14
CA CYS A 204 7.53 -13.32 0.20
C CYS A 204 6.90 -14.72 0.19
N ALA A 205 6.62 -15.27 1.37
CA ALA A 205 5.97 -16.58 1.49
C ALA A 205 4.62 -16.66 0.74
N PRO A 206 3.69 -15.69 0.84
CA PRO A 206 2.44 -15.74 0.10
C PRO A 206 2.63 -15.73 -1.42
N CYS A 207 3.65 -15.03 -1.93
CA CYS A 207 3.97 -15.05 -3.35
C CYS A 207 4.36 -16.47 -3.82
N ILE A 208 5.16 -17.16 -3.01
CA ILE A 208 5.63 -18.52 -3.32
C ILE A 208 4.47 -19.52 -3.26
N GLU A 209 3.55 -19.36 -2.31
CA GLU A 209 2.33 -20.16 -2.19
C GLU A 209 1.41 -20.04 -3.43
N GLU A 210 1.48 -18.91 -4.15
CA GLU A 210 0.70 -18.68 -5.38
C GLU A 210 1.33 -19.29 -6.64
N PHE A 211 2.61 -19.70 -6.60
CA PHE A 211 3.30 -20.21 -7.79
C PHE A 211 2.66 -21.45 -8.42
N PRO A 212 2.19 -22.46 -7.67
CA PRO A 212 1.46 -23.58 -8.26
C PRO A 212 0.25 -23.12 -9.08
N LYS A 213 -0.51 -22.14 -8.57
CA LYS A 213 -1.67 -21.60 -9.26
C LYS A 213 -1.28 -20.81 -10.52
N ILE A 214 -0.23 -20.00 -10.44
CA ILE A 214 0.28 -19.27 -11.59
C ILE A 214 0.77 -20.22 -12.70
N LYS A 215 1.42 -21.33 -12.33
CA LYS A 215 1.84 -22.37 -13.28
C LYS A 215 0.66 -23.08 -13.94
N GLU A 216 -0.38 -23.38 -13.16
CA GLU A 216 -1.65 -23.92 -13.69
C GLU A 216 -2.21 -22.96 -14.75
N LEU A 217 -2.31 -21.66 -14.44
CA LEU A 217 -2.79 -20.65 -15.38
C LEU A 217 -1.91 -20.59 -16.64
N ARG A 218 -0.58 -20.67 -16.52
CA ARG A 218 0.29 -20.67 -17.70
C ARG A 218 0.06 -21.91 -18.58
N SER A 219 -0.21 -23.07 -17.99
CA SER A 219 -0.52 -24.28 -18.76
C SER A 219 -1.88 -24.18 -19.45
N SER A 220 -2.85 -23.50 -18.84
CA SER A 220 -4.20 -23.31 -19.41
C SER A 220 -4.26 -22.26 -20.53
N TYR A 221 -3.33 -21.30 -20.56
CA TYR A 221 -3.33 -20.22 -21.54
C TYR A 221 -2.02 -20.18 -22.34
N PRO A 222 -2.05 -20.46 -23.65
CA PRO A 222 -0.85 -20.48 -24.48
C PRO A 222 -0.15 -19.13 -24.52
N ALA A 223 1.16 -19.18 -24.77
CA ALA A 223 2.00 -18.00 -24.81
C ALA A 223 1.46 -16.93 -25.76
N ASP A 224 0.86 -17.29 -26.91
CA ASP A 224 0.35 -16.32 -27.89
C ASP A 224 -0.89 -15.54 -27.41
N SER A 225 -1.62 -16.06 -26.42
CA SER A 225 -2.86 -15.47 -25.92
C SER A 225 -2.64 -14.68 -24.62
N LEU A 226 -1.75 -15.17 -23.74
CA LEU A 226 -1.42 -14.58 -22.44
C LEU A 226 0.09 -14.62 -22.18
N GLU A 227 0.70 -13.44 -22.00
CA GLU A 227 2.07 -13.34 -21.50
C GLU A 227 2.13 -13.23 -19.99
N PHE A 228 3.17 -13.79 -19.38
CA PHE A 228 3.45 -13.62 -17.95
C PHE A 228 4.73 -12.81 -17.78
N ILE A 229 4.67 -11.75 -16.97
CA ILE A 229 5.82 -10.91 -16.60
C ILE A 229 5.96 -10.94 -15.08
N PHE A 230 7.09 -11.46 -14.60
CA PHE A 230 7.43 -11.53 -13.19
C PHE A 230 8.43 -10.44 -12.85
N VAL A 231 8.06 -9.53 -11.96
CA VAL A 231 8.91 -8.43 -11.49
C VAL A 231 9.34 -8.70 -10.06
N SER A 232 10.63 -8.93 -9.84
CA SER A 232 11.18 -9.24 -8.52
C SER A 232 11.61 -7.98 -7.75
N LEU A 233 11.34 -7.98 -6.45
CA LEU A 233 11.83 -6.99 -5.46
C LEU A 233 13.08 -7.48 -4.71
N ASP A 234 13.70 -8.58 -5.13
CA ASP A 234 14.90 -9.11 -4.49
C ASP A 234 16.11 -8.21 -4.69
N ALA A 235 16.77 -7.82 -3.59
CA ALA A 235 18.03 -7.08 -3.65
C ALA A 235 19.26 -8.00 -3.79
N ASP A 236 19.13 -9.29 -3.50
CA ASP A 236 20.22 -10.28 -3.57
C ASP A 236 20.11 -11.12 -4.86
N PRO A 237 21.01 -10.94 -5.83
CA PRO A 237 20.92 -11.63 -7.11
C PRO A 237 21.18 -13.14 -6.98
N LYS A 238 21.90 -13.59 -5.95
CA LYS A 238 22.15 -15.03 -5.74
C LYS A 238 20.89 -15.74 -5.28
N LYS A 239 20.18 -15.17 -4.30
CA LYS A 239 18.89 -15.70 -3.83
C LYS A 239 17.86 -15.72 -4.95
N TYR A 240 17.78 -14.63 -5.71
CA TYR A 240 16.88 -14.54 -6.85
C TYR A 240 17.14 -15.63 -7.91
N ARG A 241 18.40 -15.81 -8.34
CA ARG A 241 18.75 -16.86 -9.32
C ARG A 241 18.45 -18.27 -8.82
N ALA A 242 18.75 -18.55 -7.55
CA ALA A 242 18.43 -19.85 -6.96
C ALA A 242 16.91 -20.10 -6.93
N ALA A 243 16.12 -19.05 -6.65
CA ALA A 243 14.67 -19.13 -6.69
C ALA A 243 14.13 -19.35 -8.11
N LEU A 244 14.70 -18.69 -9.14
CA LEU A 244 14.30 -18.94 -10.53
C LEU A 244 14.52 -20.40 -10.93
N GLN A 245 15.66 -20.99 -10.57
CA GLN A 245 15.95 -22.41 -10.85
C GLN A 245 15.02 -23.35 -10.08
N LYS A 246 14.75 -23.04 -8.81
CA LYS A 246 13.91 -23.87 -7.94
C LYS A 246 12.45 -23.85 -8.36
N TYR A 247 11.92 -22.66 -8.64
CA TYR A 247 10.50 -22.46 -8.86
C TYR A 247 10.11 -22.50 -10.32
N ASP A 248 11.04 -22.36 -11.26
CA ASP A 248 10.82 -22.54 -12.71
C ASP A 248 9.49 -21.92 -13.18
N LEU A 249 9.43 -20.59 -13.10
CA LEU A 249 8.26 -19.81 -13.47
C LEU A 249 8.32 -19.46 -14.96
N PRO A 250 7.46 -20.05 -15.81
CA PRO A 250 7.46 -19.79 -17.24
C PRO A 250 6.94 -18.39 -17.57
N GLY A 251 7.80 -17.54 -18.13
CA GLY A 251 7.47 -16.17 -18.52
C GLY A 251 8.70 -15.28 -18.63
N LEU A 252 8.45 -13.98 -18.75
CA LEU A 252 9.48 -12.95 -18.77
C LEU A 252 9.81 -12.51 -17.34
N HIS A 253 11.08 -12.21 -17.07
CA HIS A 253 11.59 -11.97 -15.73
C HIS A 253 12.36 -10.65 -15.66
N ILE A 254 11.89 -9.73 -14.83
CA ILE A 254 12.53 -8.45 -14.54
C ILE A 254 13.07 -8.50 -13.11
N TYR A 255 14.38 -8.25 -12.96
CA TYR A 255 15.05 -8.29 -11.68
C TYR A 255 15.28 -6.88 -11.12
N ASN A 256 14.67 -6.58 -9.97
CA ASN A 256 14.95 -5.40 -9.15
C ASN A 256 14.92 -4.05 -9.91
N ASP A 257 13.97 -3.90 -10.85
CA ASP A 257 13.78 -2.64 -11.57
C ASP A 257 12.98 -1.66 -10.70
N ILE A 258 13.70 -0.79 -10.01
CA ILE A 258 13.13 0.20 -9.09
C ILE A 258 12.16 1.17 -9.79
N GLU A 259 12.36 1.47 -11.07
CA GLU A 259 11.51 2.41 -11.79
C GLU A 259 10.18 1.75 -12.18
N VAL A 260 10.18 0.48 -12.58
CA VAL A 260 8.94 -0.30 -12.78
C VAL A 260 8.16 -0.41 -11.47
N LEU A 261 8.84 -0.74 -10.36
CA LEU A 261 8.22 -0.85 -9.04
C LEU A 261 7.56 0.47 -8.60
N LYS A 262 8.24 1.60 -8.83
CA LYS A 262 7.71 2.94 -8.54
C LYS A 262 6.50 3.29 -9.41
N LYS A 263 6.60 3.03 -10.71
CA LYS A 263 5.52 3.29 -11.69
C LYS A 263 4.23 2.57 -11.32
N TYR A 264 4.35 1.35 -10.80
CA TYR A 264 3.21 0.55 -10.35
C TYR A 264 2.80 0.76 -8.89
N GLY A 265 3.46 1.68 -8.16
CA GLY A 265 3.08 1.95 -6.77
C GLY A 265 3.29 0.77 -5.82
N VAL A 266 4.23 -0.15 -6.12
CA VAL A 266 4.35 -1.42 -5.41
C VAL A 266 4.99 -1.20 -4.04
N LEU A 267 4.16 -1.30 -3.00
CA LEU A 267 4.54 -1.10 -1.59
C LEU A 267 4.33 -2.33 -0.70
N ALA A 268 3.58 -3.30 -1.20
CA ALA A 268 3.36 -4.59 -0.59
C ALA A 268 3.31 -5.62 -1.71
N ILE A 269 3.69 -6.86 -1.42
CA ILE A 269 3.62 -7.99 -2.34
C ILE A 269 2.94 -9.18 -1.65
N PRO A 270 2.29 -10.09 -2.39
CA PRO A 270 2.14 -10.10 -3.86
C PRO A 270 1.26 -8.97 -4.40
N GLN A 271 1.56 -8.53 -5.63
CA GLN A 271 0.65 -7.70 -6.46
C GLN A 271 0.52 -8.37 -7.82
N VAL A 272 -0.71 -8.40 -8.34
CA VAL A 272 -1.02 -9.04 -9.62
C VAL A 272 -1.94 -8.13 -10.41
N TYR A 273 -1.59 -7.90 -11.67
CA TYR A 273 -2.38 -7.14 -12.62
C TYR A 273 -2.57 -7.95 -13.90
N LEU A 274 -3.79 -7.98 -14.43
CA LEU A 274 -4.05 -8.44 -15.78
C LEU A 274 -4.29 -7.22 -16.66
N VAL A 275 -3.48 -7.06 -17.69
CA VAL A 275 -3.61 -6.05 -18.73
C VAL A 275 -4.21 -6.71 -19.96
N ASP A 276 -5.30 -6.13 -20.48
CA ASP A 276 -5.98 -6.62 -21.66
C ASP A 276 -5.28 -6.22 -22.96
N LYS A 277 -5.77 -6.76 -24.08
CA LYS A 277 -5.28 -6.48 -25.44
C LYS A 277 -5.27 -4.99 -25.82
N LYS A 278 -6.04 -4.14 -25.13
CA LYS A 278 -6.14 -2.70 -25.37
C LYS A 278 -5.21 -1.90 -24.43
N GLY A 279 -4.39 -2.56 -23.62
CA GLY A 279 -3.54 -1.92 -22.62
C GLY A 279 -4.31 -1.40 -21.41
N THR A 280 -5.47 -2.00 -21.11
CA THR A 280 -6.34 -1.62 -19.99
C THR A 280 -6.25 -2.68 -18.90
N ILE A 281 -6.21 -2.28 -17.63
CA ILE A 281 -6.22 -3.18 -16.50
C ILE A 281 -7.60 -3.85 -16.44
N SER A 282 -7.69 -5.13 -16.77
CA SER A 282 -8.93 -5.92 -16.63
C SER A 282 -9.05 -6.57 -15.25
N TYR A 283 -7.92 -6.75 -14.54
CA TYR A 283 -7.87 -7.20 -13.16
C TYR A 283 -6.76 -6.51 -12.37
N SER A 284 -7.04 -6.16 -11.11
CA SER A 284 -6.08 -5.65 -10.13
C SER A 284 -6.35 -6.28 -8.78
N ARG A 285 -5.38 -7.03 -8.24
CA ARG A 285 -5.54 -7.78 -6.98
C ARG A 285 -5.95 -6.86 -5.82
N ALA A 286 -5.28 -5.72 -5.69
CA ALA A 286 -5.51 -4.79 -4.58
C ALA A 286 -6.87 -4.10 -4.67
N ASP A 287 -7.25 -3.66 -5.88
CA ASP A 287 -8.54 -3.02 -6.15
C ASP A 287 -9.72 -3.96 -5.87
N GLN A 288 -9.59 -5.22 -6.27
CA GLN A 288 -10.67 -6.21 -6.17
C GLN A 288 -10.61 -7.07 -4.89
N ALA A 289 -9.68 -6.77 -3.98
CA ALA A 289 -9.48 -7.48 -2.72
C ALA A 289 -9.47 -9.02 -2.88
N ASP A 290 -8.65 -9.53 -3.81
CA ASP A 290 -8.66 -10.95 -4.23
C ASP A 290 -7.41 -11.72 -3.75
N PRO A 291 -7.31 -12.09 -2.46
CA PRO A 291 -6.12 -12.72 -1.91
C PRO A 291 -5.85 -14.13 -2.44
N ASN A 292 -6.83 -14.78 -3.08
CA ASN A 292 -6.74 -16.16 -3.55
C ASN A 292 -6.84 -16.27 -5.09
N LEU A 293 -6.74 -15.16 -5.81
CA LEU A 293 -6.76 -15.10 -7.28
C LEU A 293 -8.06 -15.62 -7.94
N ARG A 294 -9.17 -15.72 -7.21
CA ARG A 294 -10.44 -16.26 -7.75
C ARG A 294 -11.07 -15.33 -8.78
N LEU A 295 -10.96 -14.02 -8.57
CA LEU A 295 -11.47 -13.03 -9.53
C LEU A 295 -10.56 -12.91 -10.74
N LEU A 296 -9.25 -13.17 -10.58
CA LEU A 296 -8.33 -13.28 -11.72
C LEU A 296 -8.76 -14.43 -12.64
N GLU A 297 -9.00 -15.61 -12.10
CA GLU A 297 -9.43 -16.79 -12.88
C GLU A 297 -10.71 -16.51 -13.67
N ARG A 298 -11.72 -15.91 -13.00
CA ARG A 298 -12.97 -15.51 -13.66
C ARG A 298 -12.73 -14.51 -14.78
N THR A 299 -11.89 -13.51 -14.54
CA THR A 299 -11.56 -12.48 -15.54
C THR A 299 -10.84 -13.11 -16.75
N LEU A 300 -9.95 -14.08 -16.51
CA LEU A 300 -9.30 -14.82 -17.59
C LEU A 300 -10.31 -15.65 -18.39
N ALA A 301 -11.21 -16.36 -17.73
CA ALA A 301 -12.28 -17.11 -18.40
C ALA A 301 -13.22 -16.21 -19.22
N GLU A 302 -13.51 -14.99 -18.75
CA GLU A 302 -14.28 -13.99 -19.51
C GLU A 302 -13.52 -13.46 -20.73
N ASN A 303 -12.21 -13.20 -20.58
CA ASN A 303 -11.37 -12.65 -21.65
C ASN A 303 -11.01 -13.67 -22.76
N PHE A 304 -11.01 -14.97 -22.44
CA PHE A 304 -10.56 -16.04 -23.33
C PHE A 304 -11.61 -17.13 -23.62
N GLY A 305 -12.77 -17.10 -22.96
CA GLY A 305 -13.70 -18.22 -22.90
C GLY A 305 -13.31 -19.22 -21.80
N ALA A 306 -14.27 -20.02 -21.31
CA ALA A 306 -13.99 -21.04 -20.31
C ALA A 306 -12.93 -22.03 -20.83
N VAL A 307 -11.89 -22.28 -20.04
CA VAL A 307 -10.89 -23.31 -20.32
C VAL A 307 -11.62 -24.66 -20.28
N LYS A 308 -11.53 -25.42 -21.38
CA LYS A 308 -12.07 -26.80 -21.45
C LYS A 308 -11.22 -27.77 -20.64
#